data_AF-A0A0F9MYI0-F1
#
_entry.id   AF-A0A0F9MYI0-F1
#
_cell.length_a   1.000
_cell.length_b   1.000
_cell.length_c   1.000
_cell.angle_alpha   90.00
_cell.angle_beta   90.00
_cell.angle_gamma   90.00
#
_symmetry.space_group_name_H-M   'P 1'
#
loop_
_entity.id
_entity.type
_entity.pdbx_description
1 polymer ?
#
loop_
_entity_poly.entity_id
_entity_poly.type
_entity_poly.pdbx_seq_one_letter_code
_entity_poly.pdbx_strand_id
1 'polypeptide(L)'
;MTEQVVEYNITDAAIAEMASLYMGLAITDINNKKEFDVVHSARMVVKGKRVEVEKMRVELKADALAYGKKVDTEAKRIFGKLEPIESHLMAEENKVIEEKKRIEEEHEQVRLQMERETREQNLRRVHRLLAFEAVYSFFDVEAMSDDEYLEALSIAETEWKEKQERIIEEARLEQERRDKERLEWEATEKRLAEERAENERVKKALEKKKAAALLEAAALLADIEAKKEKERKIREAEEKRLDEKRAEIEAEKRKIEAAKRAEQEQKEREEFERKAKEEARVRAEKEALEKVKHEKRVAARQEALKPDKEKLLEYAGQIELLADRTPKIKDGDLNTSLKYAVKTLLEAARFVREIVHKA
;
A
#
# COMPACT_ATOMS: atom_id res chain seq x y z
N MET A 1 -95.31 -97.21 -27.49
CA MET A 1 -95.12 -97.07 -28.94
C MET A 1 -95.37 -98.43 -29.52
N THR A 2 -96.52 -98.61 -30.16
CA THR A 2 -96.89 -99.86 -30.82
C THR A 2 -95.95 -100.08 -31.99
N GLU A 3 -95.05 -101.05 -31.89
CA GLU A 3 -94.29 -101.60 -33.00
C GLU A 3 -95.29 -102.17 -34.01
N GLN A 4 -95.83 -101.31 -34.87
CA GLN A 4 -96.51 -101.75 -36.09
C GLN A 4 -95.40 -102.30 -36.98
N VAL A 5 -95.15 -103.60 -36.85
CA VAL A 5 -94.35 -104.36 -37.78
C VAL A 5 -94.96 -104.16 -39.15
N VAL A 6 -94.20 -103.52 -40.03
CA VAL A 6 -94.57 -103.36 -41.42
C VAL A 6 -94.53 -104.74 -42.06
N GLU A 7 -95.69 -105.36 -42.23
CA GLU A 7 -95.80 -106.65 -42.92
C GLU A 7 -95.53 -106.45 -44.41
N TYR A 8 -94.40 -106.98 -44.88
CA TYR A 8 -94.19 -107.21 -46.29
C TYR A 8 -94.92 -108.49 -46.68
N ASN A 9 -95.60 -108.51 -47.83
CA ASN A 9 -96.28 -109.70 -48.36
C ASN A 9 -95.36 -110.90 -48.65
N ILE A 10 -94.03 -110.73 -48.51
CA ILE A 10 -93.05 -111.81 -48.57
C ILE A 10 -92.61 -112.09 -47.15
N THR A 11 -92.87 -113.31 -46.68
CA THR A 11 -92.40 -113.79 -45.38
C THR A 11 -90.97 -114.32 -45.49
N ASP A 12 -90.22 -114.27 -44.39
CA ASP A 12 -88.88 -114.88 -44.33
C ASP A 12 -88.91 -116.38 -44.68
N ALA A 13 -90.02 -117.06 -44.37
CA ALA A 13 -90.26 -118.44 -44.77
C ALA A 13 -90.31 -118.60 -46.30
N ALA A 14 -91.01 -117.73 -47.03
CA ALA A 14 -91.05 -117.75 -48.48
C ALA A 14 -89.69 -117.43 -49.12
N ILE A 15 -88.90 -116.55 -48.49
CA ILE A 15 -87.51 -116.29 -48.92
C ILE A 15 -86.65 -117.54 -48.72
N ALA A 16 -86.76 -118.21 -47.57
CA ALA A 16 -86.03 -119.44 -47.29
C ALA A 16 -86.40 -120.58 -48.25
N GLU A 17 -87.69 -120.71 -48.59
CA GLU A 17 -88.15 -121.68 -49.60
C GLU A 17 -87.59 -121.36 -50.99
N MET A 18 -87.69 -120.10 -51.44
CA MET A 18 -87.09 -119.68 -52.71
C MET A 18 -85.57 -119.89 -52.72
N ALA A 19 -84.89 -119.65 -51.60
CA ALA A 19 -83.46 -119.92 -51.48
C ALA A 19 -83.15 -121.41 -51.61
N SER A 20 -83.89 -122.27 -50.91
CA SER A 20 -83.74 -123.74 -51.00
C SER A 20 -83.98 -124.24 -52.43
N LEU A 21 -85.03 -123.75 -53.09
CA LEU A 21 -85.41 -124.17 -54.44
C LEU A 21 -84.47 -123.65 -55.53
N TYR A 22 -83.99 -122.41 -55.42
CA TYR A 22 -83.29 -121.73 -56.53
C TYR A 22 -81.78 -121.65 -56.36
N MET A 23 -81.24 -121.69 -55.14
CA MET A 23 -79.78 -121.57 -54.92
C MET A 23 -78.99 -122.80 -55.41
N GLY A 24 -79.64 -123.96 -55.50
CA GLY A 24 -79.03 -125.18 -56.05
C GLY A 24 -79.04 -125.24 -57.58
N LEU A 25 -79.69 -124.30 -58.27
CA LEU A 25 -79.76 -124.29 -59.73
C LEU A 25 -78.43 -123.81 -60.31
N ALA A 26 -77.77 -124.67 -61.09
CA ALA A 26 -76.54 -124.35 -61.80
C ALA A 26 -76.67 -124.73 -63.28
N ILE A 27 -76.04 -123.93 -64.16
CA ILE A 27 -75.94 -124.23 -65.59
C ILE A 27 -74.60 -124.92 -65.80
N THR A 28 -74.63 -126.17 -66.26
CA THR A 28 -73.42 -127.02 -66.37
C THR A 28 -72.77 -126.95 -67.74
N ASP A 29 -73.54 -126.64 -68.79
CA ASP A 29 -73.07 -126.47 -70.18
C ASP A 29 -73.66 -125.18 -70.77
N ILE A 30 -72.80 -124.38 -71.41
CA ILE A 30 -73.14 -123.10 -72.02
C ILE A 30 -74.20 -123.21 -73.14
N ASN A 31 -74.32 -124.38 -73.77
CA ASN A 31 -75.31 -124.62 -74.82
C ASN A 31 -76.60 -125.26 -74.30
N ASN A 32 -76.70 -125.56 -72.99
CA ASN A 32 -77.91 -126.16 -72.42
C ASN A 32 -78.99 -125.11 -72.14
N LYS A 33 -79.77 -124.84 -73.18
CA LYS A 33 -80.86 -123.86 -73.16
C LYS A 33 -81.91 -124.15 -72.06
N LYS A 34 -82.16 -125.42 -71.73
CA LYS A 34 -83.17 -125.78 -70.72
C LYS A 34 -82.75 -125.34 -69.32
N GLU A 35 -81.50 -125.57 -68.94
CA GLU A 35 -80.95 -125.13 -67.64
C GLU A 35 -80.94 -123.61 -67.53
N PHE A 36 -80.56 -122.92 -68.62
CA PHE A 36 -80.60 -121.46 -68.68
C PHE A 36 -82.01 -120.91 -68.49
N ASP A 37 -83.01 -121.46 -69.18
CA ASP A 37 -84.40 -120.99 -69.08
C ASP A 37 -84.96 -121.18 -67.67
N VAL A 38 -84.56 -122.25 -66.96
CA VAL A 38 -84.96 -122.50 -65.56
C VAL A 38 -84.32 -121.49 -64.60
N VAL A 39 -83.00 -121.27 -64.70
CA VAL A 39 -82.29 -120.27 -63.88
C VAL A 39 -82.80 -118.85 -64.17
N HIS A 40 -83.05 -118.53 -65.44
CA HIS A 40 -83.57 -117.23 -65.84
C HIS A 40 -84.95 -116.98 -65.24
N SER A 41 -85.85 -117.95 -65.36
CA SER A 41 -87.20 -117.90 -64.79
C SER A 41 -87.16 -117.71 -63.27
N ALA A 42 -86.35 -118.49 -62.54
CA ALA A 42 -86.14 -118.34 -61.11
C ALA A 42 -85.63 -116.94 -60.72
N ARG A 43 -84.65 -116.41 -61.46
CA ARG A 43 -84.15 -115.03 -61.26
C ARG A 43 -85.22 -113.97 -61.51
N MET A 44 -86.08 -114.15 -62.52
CA MET A 44 -87.17 -113.20 -62.80
C MET A 44 -88.20 -113.17 -61.66
N VAL A 45 -88.52 -114.33 -61.07
CA VAL A 45 -89.40 -114.41 -59.88
C VAL A 45 -88.79 -113.65 -58.70
N VAL A 46 -87.54 -113.93 -58.34
CA VAL A 46 -86.86 -113.24 -57.21
C VAL A 46 -86.72 -111.74 -57.46
N LYS A 47 -86.37 -111.33 -58.69
CA LYS A 47 -86.30 -109.91 -59.07
C LYS A 47 -87.67 -109.23 -58.96
N GLY A 48 -88.74 -109.87 -59.42
CA GLY A 48 -90.10 -109.36 -59.32
C GLY A 48 -90.48 -109.09 -57.86
N LYS A 49 -90.23 -110.08 -57.00
CA LYS A 49 -90.42 -109.98 -55.54
C LYS A 49 -89.61 -108.85 -54.90
N ARG A 50 -88.35 -108.66 -55.27
CA ARG A 50 -87.55 -107.51 -54.79
C ARG A 50 -88.14 -106.16 -55.21
N VAL A 51 -88.66 -106.05 -56.44
CA VAL A 51 -89.29 -104.82 -56.93
C VAL A 51 -90.61 -104.55 -56.20
N GLU A 52 -91.40 -105.57 -55.87
CA GLU A 52 -92.61 -105.44 -55.05
C GLU A 52 -92.30 -104.85 -53.67
N VAL A 53 -91.27 -105.38 -52.99
CA VAL A 53 -90.81 -104.86 -51.69
C VAL A 53 -90.40 -103.38 -51.77
N GLU A 54 -89.66 -103.00 -52.82
CA GLU A 54 -89.25 -101.61 -53.03
C GLU A 54 -90.46 -100.68 -53.24
N LYS A 55 -91.45 -101.10 -54.05
CA LYS A 55 -92.69 -100.35 -54.25
C LYS A 55 -93.43 -100.14 -52.94
N MET A 56 -93.61 -101.20 -52.15
CA MET A 56 -94.26 -101.10 -50.85
C MET A 56 -93.49 -100.17 -49.89
N ARG A 57 -92.15 -100.21 -49.88
CA ARG A 57 -91.36 -99.27 -49.06
C ARG A 57 -91.62 -97.81 -49.43
N VAL A 58 -91.70 -97.51 -50.72
CA VAL A 58 -91.97 -96.16 -51.23
C VAL A 58 -93.39 -95.75 -50.88
N GLU A 59 -94.38 -96.61 -51.09
CA GLU A 59 -95.78 -96.38 -50.75
C GLU A 59 -95.97 -96.10 -49.25
N LEU A 60 -95.39 -96.94 -48.39
CA LEU A 60 -95.47 -96.79 -46.93
C LEU A 60 -94.80 -95.50 -46.42
N LYS A 61 -93.76 -95.01 -47.10
CA LYS A 61 -93.10 -93.73 -46.74
C LYS A 61 -93.76 -92.50 -47.37
N ALA A 62 -94.63 -92.68 -48.35
CA ALA A 62 -95.19 -91.57 -49.12
C ALA A 62 -95.98 -90.61 -48.22
N ASP A 63 -96.84 -91.14 -47.34
CA ASP A 63 -97.67 -90.33 -46.46
C ASP A 63 -96.86 -89.54 -45.42
N ALA A 64 -95.83 -90.17 -44.83
CA ALA A 64 -94.94 -89.49 -43.87
C ALA A 64 -94.12 -88.36 -44.52
N LEU A 65 -93.59 -88.60 -45.72
CA LEU A 65 -92.87 -87.57 -46.48
C LEU A 65 -93.81 -86.44 -46.94
N ALA A 66 -95.03 -86.77 -47.36
CA ALA A 66 -96.05 -85.80 -47.72
C ALA A 66 -96.45 -84.94 -46.50
N TYR A 67 -96.59 -85.55 -45.33
CA TYR A 67 -96.87 -84.84 -44.08
C TYR A 67 -95.73 -83.89 -43.68
N GLY A 68 -94.48 -84.36 -43.69
CA GLY A 68 -93.32 -83.51 -43.39
C GLY A 68 -93.24 -82.28 -44.31
N LYS A 69 -93.42 -82.47 -45.63
CA LYS A 69 -93.48 -81.35 -46.58
C LYS A 69 -94.62 -80.38 -46.30
N LYS A 70 -95.79 -80.85 -45.88
CA LYS A 70 -96.92 -79.99 -45.49
C LYS A 70 -96.58 -79.14 -44.26
N VAL A 71 -95.97 -79.75 -43.24
CA VAL A 71 -95.54 -79.05 -42.03
C VAL A 71 -94.50 -77.97 -42.36
N ASP A 72 -93.48 -78.29 -43.14
CA ASP A 72 -92.45 -77.32 -43.53
C ASP A 72 -93.01 -76.18 -44.37
N THR A 73 -93.94 -76.49 -45.27
CA THR A 73 -94.61 -75.47 -46.10
C THR A 73 -95.44 -74.53 -45.22
N GLU A 74 -96.17 -75.08 -44.26
CA GLU A 74 -96.98 -74.29 -43.34
C GLU A 74 -96.13 -73.46 -42.38
N ALA A 75 -95.03 -74.01 -41.87
CA ALA A 75 -94.07 -73.28 -41.06
C ALA A 75 -93.48 -72.10 -41.84
N LYS A 76 -93.04 -72.32 -43.09
CA LYS A 76 -92.57 -71.23 -43.97
C LYS A 76 -93.63 -70.16 -44.19
N ARG A 77 -94.90 -70.57 -44.41
CA ARG A 77 -96.03 -69.65 -44.56
C ARG A 77 -96.28 -68.82 -43.29
N ILE A 78 -96.13 -69.42 -42.12
CA ILE A 78 -96.28 -68.74 -40.83
C ILE A 78 -95.11 -67.80 -40.59
N PHE A 79 -93.86 -68.24 -40.77
CA PHE A 79 -92.67 -67.39 -40.61
C PHE A 79 -92.70 -66.20 -41.56
N GLY A 80 -93.02 -66.40 -42.84
CA GLY A 80 -93.13 -65.30 -43.80
C GLY A 80 -94.24 -64.28 -43.46
N LYS A 81 -95.21 -64.66 -42.62
CA LYS A 81 -96.21 -63.71 -42.08
C LYS A 81 -95.76 -63.03 -40.78
N LEU A 82 -94.95 -63.70 -39.97
CA LEU A 82 -94.47 -63.18 -38.68
C LEU A 82 -93.28 -62.24 -38.84
N GLU A 83 -92.34 -62.54 -39.75
CA GLU A 83 -91.10 -61.78 -39.94
C GLU A 83 -91.33 -60.28 -40.25
N PRO A 84 -92.28 -59.89 -41.14
CA PRO A 84 -92.57 -58.47 -41.35
C PRO A 84 -93.17 -57.78 -40.12
N ILE A 85 -93.93 -58.52 -39.29
CA ILE A 85 -94.53 -57.98 -38.06
C ILE A 85 -93.44 -57.72 -37.03
N GLU A 86 -92.57 -58.70 -36.79
CA GLU A 86 -91.44 -58.56 -35.88
C GLU A 86 -90.50 -57.43 -36.32
N SER A 87 -90.18 -57.36 -37.63
CA SER A 87 -89.33 -56.30 -38.19
C SER A 87 -89.93 -54.91 -37.98
N HIS A 88 -91.25 -54.76 -38.16
CA HIS A 88 -91.93 -53.49 -37.89
C HIS A 88 -91.90 -53.12 -36.41
N LEU A 89 -92.23 -54.06 -35.53
CA LEU A 89 -92.22 -53.83 -34.07
C LEU A 89 -90.83 -53.48 -33.56
N MET A 90 -89.79 -54.17 -34.03
CA MET A 90 -88.39 -53.89 -33.71
C MET A 90 -87.99 -52.49 -34.20
N ALA A 91 -88.43 -52.08 -35.40
CA ALA A 91 -88.17 -50.74 -35.90
C ALA A 91 -88.84 -49.64 -35.04
N GLU A 92 -90.08 -49.85 -34.59
CA GLU A 92 -90.76 -48.92 -33.67
C GLU A 92 -90.10 -48.89 -32.28
N GLU A 93 -89.69 -50.04 -31.75
CA GLU A 93 -88.95 -50.12 -30.49
C GLU A 93 -87.61 -49.37 -30.57
N ASN A 94 -86.86 -49.57 -31.65
CA ASN A 94 -85.59 -48.90 -31.89
C ASN A 94 -85.73 -47.38 -31.95
N LYS A 95 -86.79 -46.84 -32.57
CA LYS A 95 -87.05 -45.40 -32.57
C LYS A 95 -87.15 -44.83 -31.14
N VAL A 96 -87.83 -45.54 -30.25
CA VAL A 96 -87.99 -45.13 -28.85
C VAL A 96 -86.68 -45.24 -28.08
N ILE A 97 -85.91 -46.30 -28.31
CA ILE A 97 -84.60 -46.50 -27.68
C ILE A 97 -83.61 -45.39 -28.11
N GLU A 98 -83.54 -45.10 -29.41
CA GLU A 98 -82.68 -44.06 -29.96
C GLU A 98 -83.09 -42.66 -29.46
N GLU A 99 -84.38 -42.37 -29.39
CA GLU A 99 -84.89 -41.10 -28.86
C GLU A 99 -84.55 -40.93 -27.37
N LYS A 100 -84.75 -41.96 -26.54
CA LYS A 100 -84.36 -41.93 -25.12
C LYS A 100 -82.86 -41.71 -24.95
N LYS A 101 -82.05 -42.36 -25.79
CA LYS A 101 -80.60 -42.19 -25.77
C LYS A 101 -80.22 -40.74 -26.14
N ARG A 102 -80.85 -40.15 -27.15
CA ARG A 102 -80.62 -38.75 -27.53
C ARG A 102 -81.00 -37.79 -26.40
N ILE A 103 -82.14 -38.00 -25.77
CA ILE A 103 -82.61 -37.18 -24.64
C ILE A 103 -81.62 -37.26 -23.46
N GLU A 104 -81.16 -38.47 -23.11
CA GLU A 104 -80.15 -38.66 -22.06
C GLU A 104 -78.82 -37.97 -22.40
N GLU A 105 -78.34 -38.13 -23.64
CA GLU A 105 -77.12 -37.46 -24.12
C GLU A 105 -77.27 -35.93 -24.08
N GLU A 106 -78.43 -35.38 -24.47
CA GLU A 106 -78.70 -33.94 -24.41
C GLU A 106 -78.73 -33.43 -22.96
N HIS A 107 -79.41 -34.14 -22.04
CA HIS A 107 -79.41 -33.80 -20.62
C HIS A 107 -78.01 -33.85 -20.00
N GLU A 108 -77.21 -34.85 -20.36
CA GLU A 108 -75.82 -34.97 -19.92
C GLU A 108 -74.97 -33.79 -20.43
N GLN A 109 -75.10 -33.44 -21.71
CA GLN A 109 -74.37 -32.31 -22.29
C GLN A 109 -74.75 -30.99 -21.63
N VAL A 110 -76.04 -30.76 -21.40
CA VAL A 110 -76.52 -29.55 -20.70
C VAL A 110 -75.98 -29.50 -19.28
N ARG A 111 -75.97 -30.63 -18.55
CA ARG A 111 -75.37 -30.71 -17.20
C ARG A 111 -73.88 -30.36 -17.21
N LEU A 112 -73.11 -30.94 -18.13
CA LEU A 112 -71.68 -30.68 -18.28
C LEU A 112 -71.40 -29.22 -18.68
N GLN A 113 -72.25 -28.62 -19.50
CA GLN A 113 -72.12 -27.20 -19.86
C GLN A 113 -72.37 -26.30 -18.65
N MET A 114 -73.45 -26.53 -17.89
CA MET A 114 -73.74 -25.76 -16.67
C MET A 114 -72.61 -25.87 -15.63
N GLU A 115 -72.03 -27.06 -15.46
CA GLU A 115 -70.91 -27.27 -14.54
C GLU A 115 -69.65 -26.51 -14.99
N ARG A 116 -69.36 -26.51 -16.30
CA ARG A 116 -68.24 -25.75 -16.88
C ARG A 116 -68.44 -24.24 -16.70
N GLU A 117 -69.63 -23.73 -17.01
CA GLU A 117 -69.95 -22.31 -16.86
C GLU A 117 -69.84 -21.85 -15.40
N THR A 118 -70.35 -22.65 -14.47
CA THR A 118 -70.23 -22.40 -13.02
C THR A 118 -68.76 -22.37 -12.60
N ARG A 119 -67.97 -23.36 -13.04
CA ARG A 119 -66.52 -23.42 -12.74
C ARG A 119 -65.78 -22.20 -13.28
N GLU A 120 -66.06 -21.81 -14.52
CA GLU A 120 -65.45 -20.62 -15.14
C GLU A 120 -65.87 -19.33 -14.44
N GLN A 121 -67.13 -19.21 -14.03
CA GLN A 121 -67.60 -18.09 -13.23
C GLN A 121 -66.85 -18.00 -11.90
N ASN A 122 -66.67 -19.10 -11.20
CA ASN A 122 -65.91 -19.15 -9.94
C ASN A 122 -64.44 -18.80 -10.16
N LEU A 123 -63.81 -19.26 -11.25
CA LEU A 123 -62.45 -18.83 -11.61
C LEU A 123 -62.36 -17.32 -11.88
N ARG A 124 -63.34 -16.74 -12.59
CA ARG A 124 -63.41 -15.29 -12.81
C ARG A 124 -63.54 -14.53 -11.50
N ARG A 125 -64.35 -15.04 -10.56
CA ARG A 125 -64.50 -14.49 -9.21
C ARG A 125 -63.17 -14.48 -8.45
N VAL A 126 -62.47 -15.61 -8.41
CA VAL A 126 -61.13 -15.73 -7.78
C VAL A 126 -60.15 -14.74 -8.39
N HIS A 127 -60.07 -14.68 -9.73
CA HIS A 127 -59.13 -13.79 -10.42
C HIS A 127 -59.40 -12.32 -10.12
N ARG A 128 -60.67 -11.94 -9.98
CA ARG A 128 -61.04 -10.56 -9.65
C ARG A 128 -60.63 -10.18 -8.23
N LEU A 129 -60.85 -11.06 -7.25
CA LEU A 129 -60.39 -10.84 -5.88
C LEU A 129 -58.85 -10.72 -5.82
N LEU A 130 -58.15 -11.59 -6.56
CA LEU A 130 -56.69 -11.56 -6.65
C LEU A 130 -56.15 -10.24 -7.23
N ALA A 131 -56.89 -9.59 -8.15
CA ALA A 131 -56.50 -8.29 -8.69
C ALA A 131 -56.41 -7.18 -7.62
N PHE A 132 -57.10 -7.38 -6.50
CA PHE A 132 -57.04 -6.53 -5.31
C PHE A 132 -56.19 -7.13 -4.19
N GLU A 133 -55.30 -8.07 -4.53
CA GLU A 133 -54.42 -8.81 -3.61
C GLU A 133 -55.14 -9.66 -2.55
N ALA A 134 -56.45 -9.87 -2.69
CA ALA A 134 -57.22 -10.75 -1.81
C ALA A 134 -57.15 -12.20 -2.31
N VAL A 135 -56.51 -13.06 -1.51
CA VAL A 135 -56.27 -14.47 -1.88
C VAL A 135 -57.35 -15.36 -1.28
N TYR A 136 -58.19 -15.92 -2.14
CA TYR A 136 -59.20 -16.92 -1.79
C TYR A 136 -58.95 -18.23 -2.53
N SER A 137 -59.24 -19.36 -1.89
CA SER A 137 -59.23 -20.65 -2.58
C SER A 137 -60.39 -20.74 -3.57
N PHE A 138 -60.21 -21.54 -4.62
CA PHE A 138 -61.31 -21.86 -5.54
C PHE A 138 -62.52 -22.43 -4.79
N PHE A 139 -62.29 -23.30 -3.81
CA PHE A 139 -63.35 -23.94 -3.02
C PHE A 139 -64.09 -22.95 -2.12
N ASP A 140 -63.40 -21.93 -1.60
CA ASP A 140 -64.05 -20.91 -0.77
C ASP A 140 -65.01 -20.08 -1.62
N VAL A 141 -64.57 -19.67 -2.81
CA VAL A 141 -65.39 -18.89 -3.76
C VAL A 141 -66.54 -19.73 -4.33
N GLU A 142 -66.34 -21.03 -4.52
CA GLU A 142 -67.40 -21.96 -4.96
C GLU A 142 -68.50 -22.12 -3.90
N ALA A 143 -68.14 -22.09 -2.61
CA ALA A 143 -69.09 -22.16 -1.51
C ALA A 143 -69.80 -20.83 -1.22
N MET A 144 -69.29 -19.70 -1.73
CA MET A 144 -69.90 -18.38 -1.53
C MET A 144 -71.15 -18.19 -2.37
N SER A 145 -72.17 -17.63 -1.73
CA SER A 145 -73.27 -16.99 -2.43
C SER A 145 -72.80 -15.75 -3.20
N ASP A 146 -73.63 -15.29 -4.14
CA ASP A 146 -73.34 -14.10 -4.93
C ASP A 146 -73.18 -12.85 -4.05
N ASP A 147 -73.99 -12.74 -3.00
CA ASP A 147 -73.94 -11.62 -2.05
C ASP A 147 -72.64 -11.65 -1.22
N GLU A 148 -72.25 -12.81 -0.71
CA GLU A 148 -70.98 -12.98 0.04
C GLU A 148 -69.77 -12.67 -0.84
N TYR A 149 -69.78 -13.10 -2.11
CA TYR A 149 -68.73 -12.77 -3.06
C TYR A 149 -68.65 -11.26 -3.33
N LEU A 150 -69.78 -10.59 -3.52
CA LEU A 150 -69.83 -9.15 -3.77
C LEU A 150 -69.35 -8.34 -2.54
N GLU A 151 -69.71 -8.79 -1.34
CA GLU A 151 -69.22 -8.20 -0.10
C GLU A 151 -67.69 -8.37 0.03
N ALA A 152 -67.18 -9.59 -0.16
CA ALA A 152 -65.74 -9.86 -0.14
C ALA A 152 -64.98 -9.01 -1.17
N LEU A 153 -65.53 -8.88 -2.38
CA LEU A 153 -64.96 -8.04 -3.43
C LEU A 153 -64.96 -6.56 -3.04
N SER A 154 -66.05 -6.05 -2.46
CA SER A 154 -66.14 -4.66 -2.01
C SER A 154 -65.13 -4.34 -0.91
N ILE A 155 -64.93 -5.28 0.02
CA ILE A 155 -63.92 -5.16 1.08
C ILE A 155 -62.52 -5.11 0.45
N ALA A 156 -62.19 -6.08 -0.40
CA ALA A 156 -60.90 -6.14 -1.08
C ALA A 156 -60.61 -4.88 -1.91
N GLU A 157 -61.61 -4.39 -2.66
CA GLU A 157 -61.50 -3.14 -3.43
C GLU A 157 -61.21 -1.92 -2.55
N THR A 158 -61.82 -1.85 -1.36
CA THR A 158 -61.64 -0.75 -0.41
C THR A 158 -60.26 -0.80 0.23
N GLU A 159 -59.85 -1.95 0.75
CA GLU A 159 -58.52 -2.15 1.36
C GLU A 159 -57.39 -1.89 0.35
N TRP A 160 -57.57 -2.32 -0.89
CA TRP A 160 -56.60 -2.05 -1.96
C TRP A 160 -56.49 -0.56 -2.26
N LYS A 161 -57.62 0.16 -2.37
CA LYS A 161 -57.62 1.63 -2.57
C LYS A 161 -56.92 2.35 -1.43
N GLU A 162 -57.26 2.03 -0.18
CA GLU A 162 -56.60 2.62 1.00
C GLU A 162 -55.10 2.33 1.00
N LYS A 163 -54.69 1.12 0.61
CA LYS A 163 -53.27 0.77 0.49
C LYS A 163 -52.58 1.60 -0.61
N GLN A 164 -53.20 1.77 -1.77
CA GLN A 164 -52.65 2.60 -2.84
C GLN A 164 -52.53 4.07 -2.40
N GLU A 165 -53.53 4.60 -1.71
CA GLU A 165 -53.49 5.96 -1.16
C GLU A 165 -52.36 6.14 -0.15
N ARG A 166 -52.14 5.16 0.75
CA ARG A 166 -51.00 5.20 1.68
C ARG A 166 -49.66 5.20 0.94
N ILE A 167 -49.51 4.40 -0.11
CA ILE A 167 -48.28 4.36 -0.92
C ILE A 167 -48.04 5.70 -1.62
N ILE A 168 -49.09 6.29 -2.18
CA ILE A 168 -49.01 7.60 -2.84
C ILE A 168 -48.64 8.69 -1.82
N GLU A 169 -49.27 8.69 -0.64
CA GLU A 169 -48.99 9.67 0.40
C GLU A 169 -47.58 9.51 0.99
N GLU A 170 -47.12 8.29 1.23
CA GLU A 170 -45.76 8.01 1.68
C GLU A 170 -44.72 8.47 0.65
N ALA A 171 -44.97 8.22 -0.64
CA ALA A 171 -44.11 8.72 -1.72
C ALA A 171 -44.08 10.25 -1.77
N ARG A 172 -45.22 10.92 -1.53
CA ARG A 172 -45.30 12.39 -1.45
C ARG A 172 -44.49 12.94 -0.28
N LEU A 173 -44.62 12.34 0.90
CA LEU A 173 -43.89 12.73 2.11
C LEU A 173 -42.38 12.50 1.95
N GLU A 174 -41.97 11.39 1.35
CA GLU A 174 -40.57 11.10 1.05
C GLU A 174 -39.99 12.10 0.03
N GLN A 175 -40.77 12.48 -0.98
CA GLN A 175 -40.37 13.51 -1.93
C GLN A 175 -40.20 14.88 -1.26
N GLU A 176 -41.14 15.28 -0.40
CA GLU A 176 -41.04 16.52 0.37
C GLU A 176 -39.79 16.53 1.29
N ARG A 177 -39.49 15.40 1.94
CA ARG A 177 -38.27 15.24 2.74
C ARG A 177 -37.01 15.42 1.90
N ARG A 178 -36.93 14.79 0.73
CA ARG A 178 -35.79 14.93 -0.18
C ARG A 178 -35.63 16.36 -0.69
N ASP A 179 -36.73 17.04 -0.97
CA ASP A 179 -36.70 18.44 -1.39
C ASP A 179 -36.20 19.34 -0.26
N LYS A 180 -36.64 19.10 0.98
CA LYS A 180 -36.15 19.81 2.16
C LYS A 180 -34.66 19.54 2.42
N GLU A 181 -34.23 18.28 2.40
CA GLU A 181 -32.83 17.90 2.57
C GLU A 181 -31.94 18.51 1.49
N ARG A 182 -32.41 18.56 0.23
CA ARG A 182 -31.70 19.24 -0.87
C ARG A 182 -31.57 20.73 -0.61
N LEU A 183 -32.64 21.40 -0.19
CA LEU A 183 -32.61 22.83 0.14
C LEU A 183 -31.66 23.13 1.32
N GLU A 184 -31.67 22.28 2.36
CA GLU A 184 -30.74 22.40 3.49
C GLU A 184 -29.29 22.16 3.04
N TRP A 185 -29.05 21.16 2.19
CA TRP A 185 -27.74 20.92 1.60
C TRP A 185 -27.25 22.11 0.77
N GLU A 186 -28.06 22.62 -0.15
CA GLU A 186 -27.74 23.80 -0.97
C GLU A 186 -27.45 25.03 -0.09
N ALA A 187 -28.23 25.25 0.97
CA ALA A 187 -28.01 26.34 1.91
C ALA A 187 -26.69 26.18 2.71
N THR A 188 -26.39 24.96 3.18
CA THR A 188 -25.13 24.68 3.88
C THR A 188 -23.91 24.79 2.99
N GLU A 189 -24.01 24.32 1.74
CA GLU A 189 -22.96 24.45 0.73
C GLU A 189 -22.69 25.91 0.40
N LYS A 190 -23.75 26.71 0.21
CA LYS A 190 -23.62 28.15 -0.02
C LYS A 190 -22.95 28.86 1.16
N ARG A 191 -23.36 28.56 2.40
CA ARG A 191 -22.73 29.13 3.61
C ARG A 191 -21.24 28.75 3.70
N LEU A 192 -20.91 27.50 3.40
CA LEU A 192 -19.52 27.03 3.41
C LEU A 192 -18.69 27.70 2.30
N ALA A 193 -19.27 27.93 1.13
CA ALA A 193 -18.62 28.65 0.04
C ALA A 193 -18.37 30.13 0.41
N GLU A 194 -19.34 30.79 1.03
CA GLU A 194 -19.20 32.16 1.55
C GLU A 194 -18.11 32.24 2.64
N GLU A 195 -18.11 31.32 3.60
CA GLU A 195 -17.10 31.24 4.67
C GLU A 195 -15.69 30.98 4.09
N ARG A 196 -15.56 30.10 3.10
CA ARG A 196 -14.27 29.86 2.40
C ARG A 196 -13.79 31.12 1.69
N ALA A 197 -14.68 31.83 1.00
CA ALA A 197 -14.34 33.07 0.31
C ALA A 197 -13.92 34.18 1.28
N GLU A 198 -14.58 34.29 2.44
CA GLU A 198 -14.19 35.24 3.49
C GLU A 198 -12.83 34.87 4.11
N ASN A 199 -12.62 33.61 4.47
CA ASN A 199 -11.35 33.13 4.99
C ASN A 199 -10.21 33.35 3.99
N GLU A 200 -10.44 33.15 2.70
CA GLU A 200 -9.45 33.44 1.66
C GLU A 200 -9.14 34.95 1.58
N ARG A 201 -10.15 35.82 1.67
CA ARG A 201 -9.97 37.28 1.73
C ARG A 201 -9.15 37.69 2.95
N VAL A 202 -9.47 37.15 4.12
CA VAL A 202 -8.74 37.42 5.37
C VAL A 202 -7.30 36.94 5.26
N LYS A 203 -7.06 35.74 4.73
CA LYS A 203 -5.71 35.20 4.53
C LYS A 203 -4.89 36.07 3.58
N LYS A 204 -5.44 36.46 2.43
CA LYS A 204 -4.78 37.38 1.48
C LYS A 204 -4.48 38.75 2.11
N ALA A 205 -5.40 39.28 2.92
CA ALA A 205 -5.18 40.54 3.63
C ALA A 205 -4.07 40.43 4.68
N LEU A 206 -4.02 39.32 5.43
CA LEU A 206 -2.96 39.03 6.39
C LEU A 206 -1.61 38.82 5.72
N GLU A 207 -1.56 38.10 4.60
CA GLU A 207 -0.33 37.92 3.82
C GLU A 207 0.19 39.27 3.28
N LYS A 208 -0.70 40.12 2.76
CA LYS A 208 -0.32 41.49 2.35
C LYS A 208 0.21 42.32 3.52
N LYS A 209 -0.43 42.27 4.69
CA LYS A 209 0.05 42.97 5.90
C LYS A 209 1.41 42.44 6.37
N LYS A 210 1.60 41.12 6.39
CA LYS A 210 2.87 40.49 6.75
C LYS A 210 3.98 40.85 5.76
N ALA A 211 3.68 40.83 4.46
CA ALA A 211 4.62 41.24 3.42
C ALA A 211 5.01 42.72 3.58
N ALA A 212 4.04 43.61 3.81
CA ALA A 212 4.30 45.03 4.06
C ALA A 212 5.17 45.23 5.31
N ALA A 213 4.87 44.56 6.42
CA ALA A 213 5.65 44.63 7.65
C ALA A 213 7.08 44.10 7.48
N LEU A 214 7.28 43.02 6.71
CA LEU A 214 8.61 42.52 6.37
C LEU A 214 9.41 43.53 5.54
N LEU A 215 8.75 44.19 4.59
CA LEU A 215 9.37 45.21 3.73
C LEU A 215 9.77 46.44 4.54
N GLU A 216 8.91 46.88 5.46
CA GLU A 216 9.18 47.98 6.39
C GLU A 216 10.31 47.63 7.38
N ALA A 217 10.32 46.42 7.93
CA ALA A 217 11.41 45.94 8.79
C ALA A 217 12.75 45.86 8.04
N ALA A 218 12.74 45.40 6.78
CA ALA A 218 13.93 45.36 5.94
C ALA A 218 14.47 46.77 5.64
N ALA A 219 13.58 47.74 5.36
CA ALA A 219 13.96 49.13 5.16
C ALA A 219 14.60 49.74 6.43
N LEU A 220 14.02 49.46 7.61
CA LEU A 220 14.58 49.89 8.90
C LEU A 220 15.97 49.29 9.16
N LEU A 221 16.18 48.01 8.86
CA LEU A 221 17.49 47.36 9.01
C LEU A 221 18.53 47.98 8.05
N ALA A 222 18.17 48.22 6.80
CA ALA A 222 19.05 48.88 5.83
C ALA A 222 19.44 50.29 6.27
N ASP A 223 18.50 51.06 6.83
CA ASP A 223 18.76 52.39 7.39
C ASP A 223 19.70 52.33 8.61
N ILE A 224 19.53 51.32 9.48
CA ILE A 224 20.42 51.10 10.62
C ILE A 224 21.83 50.73 10.15
N GLU A 225 21.96 49.85 9.16
CA GLU A 225 23.26 49.47 8.57
C GLU A 225 23.93 50.66 7.90
N ALA A 226 23.19 51.46 7.13
CA ALA A 226 23.72 52.67 6.51
C ALA A 226 24.20 53.70 7.55
N LYS A 227 23.50 53.83 8.69
CA LYS A 227 23.95 54.67 9.82
C LYS A 227 25.21 54.11 10.48
N LYS A 228 25.27 52.81 10.75
CA LYS A 228 26.46 52.16 11.32
C LYS A 228 27.68 52.27 10.40
N GLU A 229 27.49 52.13 9.10
CA GLU A 229 28.55 52.26 8.09
C GLU A 229 29.09 53.69 8.04
N LYS A 230 28.20 54.71 8.08
CA LYS A 230 28.60 56.11 8.19
C LYS A 230 29.37 56.37 9.49
N GLU A 231 28.88 55.84 10.61
CA GLU A 231 29.53 55.99 11.91
C GLU A 231 30.90 55.30 11.94
N ARG A 232 31.03 54.13 11.32
CA ARG A 232 32.32 53.43 11.15
C ARG A 232 33.30 54.28 10.33
N LYS A 233 32.87 54.83 9.20
CA LYS A 233 33.70 55.72 8.37
C LYS A 233 34.13 56.99 9.11
N ILE A 234 33.24 57.55 9.94
CA ILE A 234 33.58 58.70 10.79
C ILE A 234 34.62 58.30 11.83
N ARG A 235 34.46 57.16 12.52
CA ARG A 235 35.43 56.66 13.50
C ARG A 235 36.77 56.32 12.87
N GLU A 236 36.80 55.65 11.73
CA GLU A 236 38.03 55.34 10.98
C GLU A 236 38.75 56.63 10.55
N ALA A 237 38.02 57.65 10.09
CA ALA A 237 38.60 58.94 9.74
C ALA A 237 39.12 59.69 10.99
N GLU A 238 38.43 59.61 12.11
CA GLU A 238 38.85 60.22 13.38
C GLU A 238 40.06 59.52 13.98
N GLU A 239 40.10 58.19 13.95
CA GLU A 239 41.24 57.36 14.37
C GLU A 239 42.47 57.68 13.52
N LYS A 240 42.32 57.75 12.20
CA LYS A 240 43.40 58.15 11.30
C LYS A 240 43.92 59.56 11.61
N ARG A 241 43.03 60.52 11.90
CA ARG A 241 43.45 61.88 12.32
C ARG A 241 44.15 61.88 13.68
N LEU A 242 43.74 61.01 14.60
CA LEU A 242 44.40 60.84 15.89
C LEU A 242 45.78 60.20 15.73
N ASP A 243 45.92 59.22 14.85
CA ASP A 243 47.19 58.57 14.54
C ASP A 243 48.16 59.52 13.84
N GLU A 244 47.69 60.34 12.88
CA GLU A 244 48.48 61.40 12.25
C GLU A 244 48.97 62.42 13.30
N LYS A 245 48.09 62.87 14.21
CA LYS A 245 48.48 63.75 15.31
C LYS A 245 49.45 63.09 16.29
N ARG A 246 49.28 61.80 16.60
CA ARG A 246 50.19 61.05 17.46
C ARG A 246 51.56 60.90 16.81
N ALA A 247 51.61 60.64 15.51
CA ALA A 247 52.84 60.57 14.73
C ALA A 247 53.56 61.93 14.66
N GLU A 248 52.83 63.04 14.51
CA GLU A 248 53.40 64.39 14.58
C GLU A 248 53.97 64.69 15.97
N ILE A 249 53.21 64.39 17.03
CA ILE A 249 53.68 64.56 18.42
C ILE A 249 54.90 63.67 18.70
N GLU A 250 54.93 62.44 18.19
CA GLU A 250 56.07 61.55 18.36
C GLU A 250 57.29 62.02 17.54
N ALA A 251 57.10 62.49 16.32
CA ALA A 251 58.16 63.09 15.51
C ALA A 251 58.71 64.37 16.16
N GLU A 252 57.86 65.20 16.76
CA GLU A 252 58.24 66.39 17.51
C GLU A 252 58.97 66.01 18.80
N LYS A 253 58.49 65.00 19.55
CA LYS A 253 59.20 64.45 20.71
C LYS A 253 60.56 63.87 20.33
N ARG A 254 60.68 63.17 19.21
CA ARG A 254 61.95 62.66 18.69
C ARG A 254 62.90 63.79 18.29
N LYS A 255 62.40 64.90 17.73
CA LYS A 255 63.21 66.10 17.45
C LYS A 255 63.68 66.77 18.74
N ILE A 256 62.80 66.89 19.74
CA ILE A 256 63.15 67.45 21.05
C ILE A 256 64.14 66.55 21.80
N GLU A 257 63.97 65.23 21.74
CA GLU A 257 64.87 64.27 22.36
C GLU A 257 66.21 64.19 21.63
N ALA A 258 66.23 64.26 20.30
CA ALA A 258 67.46 64.37 19.51
C ALA A 258 68.18 65.69 19.78
N ALA A 259 67.46 66.80 19.93
CA ALA A 259 68.02 68.09 20.32
C ALA A 259 68.59 68.05 21.75
N LYS A 260 67.88 67.42 22.70
CA LYS A 260 68.38 67.22 24.07
C LYS A 260 69.58 66.28 24.13
N ARG A 261 69.62 65.21 23.32
CA ARG A 261 70.78 64.33 23.21
C ARG A 261 71.96 65.02 22.54
N ALA A 262 71.72 65.83 21.51
CA ALA A 262 72.78 66.64 20.90
C ALA A 262 73.32 67.70 21.88
N GLU A 263 72.45 68.34 22.67
CA GLU A 263 72.85 69.30 23.70
C GLU A 263 73.57 68.61 24.88
N GLN A 264 73.16 67.40 25.26
CA GLN A 264 73.86 66.57 26.25
C GLN A 264 75.19 66.06 25.73
N GLU A 265 75.29 65.59 24.49
CA GLU A 265 76.57 65.21 23.87
C GLU A 265 77.48 66.43 23.70
N GLN A 266 76.94 67.62 23.43
CA GLN A 266 77.72 68.85 23.32
C GLN A 266 78.22 69.30 24.70
N LYS A 267 77.38 69.22 25.74
CA LYS A 267 77.77 69.45 27.14
C LYS A 267 78.75 68.40 27.67
N GLU A 268 78.59 67.14 27.31
CA GLU A 268 79.50 66.05 27.67
C GLU A 268 80.81 66.15 26.90
N ARG A 269 80.82 66.57 25.62
CA ARG A 269 82.05 66.88 24.88
C ARG A 269 82.74 68.11 25.42
N GLU A 270 82.02 69.17 25.78
CA GLU A 270 82.60 70.36 26.42
C GLU A 270 83.11 70.05 27.84
N GLU A 271 82.41 69.23 28.63
CA GLU A 271 82.90 68.77 29.94
C GLU A 271 84.07 67.79 29.81
N PHE A 272 84.07 66.92 28.81
CA PHE A 272 85.17 65.99 28.52
C PHE A 272 86.39 66.76 27.99
N GLU A 273 86.20 67.79 27.17
CA GLU A 273 87.28 68.64 26.68
C GLU A 273 87.80 69.59 27.79
N ARG A 274 86.93 70.06 28.69
CA ARG A 274 87.31 70.82 29.89
C ARG A 274 88.06 69.95 30.89
N LYS A 275 87.58 68.72 31.15
CA LYS A 275 88.26 67.74 32.02
C LYS A 275 89.56 67.23 31.39
N ALA A 276 89.63 67.04 30.07
CA ALA A 276 90.86 66.67 29.38
C ALA A 276 91.88 67.83 29.35
N LYS A 277 91.44 69.09 29.16
CA LYS A 277 92.32 70.27 29.25
C LYS A 277 92.77 70.53 30.69
N GLU A 278 91.93 70.28 31.69
CA GLU A 278 92.24 70.45 33.10
C GLU A 278 93.13 69.32 33.64
N GLU A 279 92.88 68.06 33.27
CA GLU A 279 93.76 66.93 33.58
C GLU A 279 95.09 66.99 32.81
N ALA A 280 95.10 67.44 31.54
CA ALA A 280 96.35 67.68 30.82
C ALA A 280 97.13 68.87 31.42
N ARG A 281 96.46 69.94 31.88
CA ARG A 281 97.12 71.05 32.58
C ARG A 281 97.64 70.63 33.95
N VAL A 282 96.88 69.87 34.73
CA VAL A 282 97.29 69.37 36.06
C VAL A 282 98.38 68.29 35.95
N ARG A 283 98.39 67.47 34.89
CA ARG A 283 99.43 66.46 34.65
C ARG A 283 100.71 67.09 34.10
N ALA A 284 100.61 68.07 33.20
CA ALA A 284 101.75 68.87 32.74
C ALA A 284 102.33 69.77 33.84
N GLU A 285 101.49 70.33 34.73
CA GLU A 285 101.92 71.13 35.88
C GLU A 285 102.53 70.26 36.99
N LYS A 286 102.01 69.04 37.23
CA LYS A 286 102.63 68.08 38.17
C LYS A 286 103.94 67.49 37.64
N GLU A 287 104.07 67.19 36.34
CA GLU A 287 105.33 66.71 35.75
C GLU A 287 106.38 67.83 35.59
N ALA A 288 105.97 69.08 35.33
CA ALA A 288 106.87 70.23 35.35
C ALA A 288 107.31 70.59 36.79
N LEU A 289 106.42 70.48 37.78
CA LEU A 289 106.73 70.76 39.18
C LEU A 289 107.60 69.67 39.83
N GLU A 290 107.44 68.39 39.44
CA GLU A 290 108.31 67.28 39.87
C GLU A 290 109.71 67.35 39.26
N LYS A 291 109.87 67.74 37.98
CA LYS A 291 111.19 68.00 37.38
C LYS A 291 111.91 69.18 38.05
N VAL A 292 111.21 70.28 38.30
CA VAL A 292 111.78 71.46 39.01
C VAL A 292 112.05 71.17 40.49
N LYS A 293 111.24 70.35 41.16
CA LYS A 293 111.50 69.92 42.55
C LYS A 293 112.62 68.91 42.66
N HIS A 294 112.82 68.02 41.68
CA HIS A 294 113.96 67.12 41.65
C HIS A 294 115.28 67.88 41.47
N GLU A 295 115.31 68.85 40.55
CA GLU A 295 116.46 69.73 40.33
C GLU A 295 116.73 70.64 41.54
N LYS A 296 115.68 71.19 42.18
CA LYS A 296 115.83 71.97 43.43
C LYS A 296 116.18 71.11 44.65
N ARG A 297 115.83 69.81 44.68
CA ARG A 297 116.28 68.87 45.75
C ARG A 297 117.76 68.55 45.63
N VAL A 298 118.27 68.44 44.41
CA VAL A 298 119.70 68.21 44.16
C VAL A 298 120.51 69.47 44.49
N ALA A 299 120.03 70.66 44.13
CA ALA A 299 120.67 71.93 44.47
C ALA A 299 120.62 72.25 45.99
N ALA A 300 119.49 72.04 46.65
CA ALA A 300 119.36 72.29 48.10
C ALA A 300 120.16 71.28 48.96
N ARG A 301 120.41 70.05 48.44
CA ARG A 301 121.29 69.08 49.11
C ARG A 301 122.76 69.47 49.02
N GLN A 302 123.19 70.11 47.93
CA GLN A 302 124.57 70.62 47.79
C GLN A 302 124.82 71.86 48.66
N GLU A 303 123.79 72.67 48.93
CA GLU A 303 123.94 73.85 49.80
C GLU A 303 123.91 73.52 51.30
N ALA A 304 123.14 72.51 51.71
CA ALA A 304 123.12 72.02 53.09
C ALA A 304 124.42 71.29 53.52
N LEU A 305 125.23 70.82 52.57
CA LEU A 305 126.50 70.12 52.83
C LEU A 305 127.72 71.05 52.93
N LYS A 306 127.57 72.37 52.72
CA LYS A 306 128.66 73.35 52.81
C LYS A 306 129.37 73.38 54.19
N PRO A 307 128.67 73.34 55.35
CA PRO A 307 129.34 73.45 56.65
C PRO A 307 130.25 72.25 57.00
N ASP A 308 129.93 71.07 56.50
CA ASP A 308 130.68 69.85 56.83
C ASP A 308 131.91 69.66 55.93
N LYS A 309 131.90 70.19 54.71
CA LYS A 309 133.09 70.23 53.84
C LYS A 309 134.18 71.14 54.42
N GLU A 310 133.81 72.28 54.99
CA GLU A 310 134.76 73.21 55.60
C GLU A 310 135.43 72.61 56.85
N LYS A 311 134.69 71.90 57.71
CA LYS A 311 135.25 71.22 58.90
C LYS A 311 136.27 70.13 58.55
N LEU A 312 136.03 69.36 57.49
CA LEU A 312 136.96 68.31 57.05
C LEU A 312 138.25 68.89 56.46
N LEU A 313 138.16 70.02 55.75
CA LEU A 313 139.34 70.75 55.26
C LEU A 313 140.14 71.38 56.40
N GLU A 314 139.46 71.91 57.42
CA GLU A 314 140.09 72.49 58.61
C GLU A 314 140.79 71.41 59.46
N TYR A 315 140.17 70.25 59.64
CA TYR A 315 140.80 69.11 60.33
C TYR A 315 142.05 68.60 59.60
N ALA A 316 141.99 68.49 58.27
CA ALA A 316 143.18 68.15 57.47
C ALA A 316 144.29 69.21 57.61
N GLY A 317 143.94 70.50 57.70
CA GLY A 317 144.88 71.58 57.98
C GLY A 317 145.52 71.51 59.36
N GLN A 318 144.79 71.08 60.40
CA GLN A 318 145.33 70.90 61.75
C GLN A 318 146.36 69.77 61.84
N ILE A 319 146.18 68.69 61.07
CA ILE A 319 147.14 67.59 60.99
C ILE A 319 148.45 68.06 60.34
N GLU A 320 148.37 68.88 59.28
CA GLU A 320 149.56 69.52 58.67
C GLU A 320 150.25 70.48 59.65
N LEU A 321 149.48 71.23 60.45
CA LEU A 321 150.06 72.16 61.43
C LEU A 321 150.79 71.45 62.58
N LEU A 322 150.27 70.29 63.00
CA LEU A 322 150.94 69.42 63.99
C LEU A 322 152.23 68.83 63.42
N ALA A 323 152.26 68.53 62.12
CA ALA A 323 153.48 68.09 61.44
C ALA A 323 154.56 69.19 61.40
N ASP A 324 154.21 70.46 61.20
CA ASP A 324 155.18 71.58 61.14
C ASP A 324 155.78 71.98 62.50
N ARG A 325 155.07 71.68 63.59
CA ARG A 325 155.52 71.97 64.97
C ARG A 325 156.38 70.85 65.58
N THR A 326 156.82 69.90 64.76
CA THR A 326 157.54 68.74 65.24
C THR A 326 158.89 69.12 65.86
N PRO A 327 159.19 68.62 67.08
CA PRO A 327 160.40 68.98 67.80
C PRO A 327 161.64 68.35 67.15
N LYS A 328 162.72 69.13 67.05
CA LYS A 328 164.03 68.61 66.60
C LYS A 328 164.64 67.75 67.69
N ILE A 329 164.57 66.44 67.54
CA ILE A 329 165.19 65.46 68.45
C ILE A 329 166.64 65.20 68.01
N LYS A 330 167.59 65.27 68.96
CA LYS A 330 169.04 65.07 68.69
C LYS A 330 169.43 63.60 68.52
N ASP A 331 168.66 62.68 69.09
CA ASP A 331 168.86 61.24 68.97
C ASP A 331 168.46 60.72 67.58
N GLY A 332 169.38 60.05 66.89
CA GLY A 332 169.24 59.70 65.47
C GLY A 332 168.12 58.71 65.16
N ASP A 333 167.91 57.72 66.03
CA ASP A 333 166.91 56.68 65.82
C ASP A 333 165.51 57.17 66.16
N LEU A 334 165.39 57.99 67.21
CA LEU A 334 164.13 58.66 67.55
C LEU A 334 163.72 59.69 66.49
N ASN A 335 164.67 60.44 65.93
CA ASN A 335 164.38 61.41 64.86
C ASN A 335 163.90 60.71 63.58
N THR A 336 164.43 59.53 63.26
CA THR A 336 164.00 58.75 62.09
C THR A 336 162.58 58.23 62.28
N SER A 337 162.26 57.71 63.46
CA SER A 337 160.91 57.24 63.80
C SER A 337 159.88 58.37 63.79
N LEU A 338 160.25 59.55 64.30
CA LEU A 338 159.39 60.74 64.26
C LEU A 338 159.10 61.19 62.82
N LYS A 339 160.11 61.23 61.95
CA LYS A 339 159.92 61.58 60.53
C LYS A 339 158.98 60.63 59.81
N TYR A 340 159.05 59.34 60.11
CA TYR A 340 158.15 58.35 59.52
C TYR A 340 156.71 58.57 59.97
N ALA A 341 156.47 58.77 61.27
CA ALA A 341 155.14 59.05 61.80
C ALA A 341 154.51 60.33 61.20
N VAL A 342 155.31 61.39 61.06
CA VAL A 342 154.88 62.66 60.45
C VAL A 342 154.51 62.48 58.98
N LYS A 343 155.30 61.70 58.23
CA LYS A 343 155.01 61.40 56.83
C LYS A 343 153.65 60.72 56.66
N THR A 344 153.37 59.71 57.49
CA THR A 344 152.10 58.97 57.44
C THR A 344 150.90 59.87 57.76
N LEU A 345 151.03 60.80 58.71
CA LEU A 345 149.99 61.77 59.05
C LEU A 345 149.70 62.75 57.90
N LEU A 346 150.74 63.23 57.20
CA LEU A 346 150.58 64.11 56.04
C LEU A 346 149.90 63.43 54.85
N GLU A 347 150.18 62.14 54.64
CA GLU A 347 149.51 61.36 53.59
C GLU A 347 148.01 61.20 53.90
N ALA A 348 147.64 60.94 55.16
CA ALA A 348 146.24 60.89 55.58
C ALA A 348 145.52 62.24 55.38
N ALA A 349 146.17 63.36 55.69
CA ALA A 349 145.60 64.70 55.50
C ALA A 349 145.31 65.01 54.01
N ARG A 350 146.20 64.60 53.09
CA ARG A 350 145.97 64.77 51.64
C ARG A 350 144.79 63.96 51.13
N PHE A 351 144.66 62.71 51.59
CA PHE A 351 143.57 61.84 51.17
C PHE A 351 142.20 62.43 51.53
N VAL A 352 142.08 63.04 52.71
CA VAL A 352 140.85 63.73 53.14
C VAL A 352 140.51 64.89 52.21
N ARG A 353 141.50 65.69 51.77
CA ARG A 353 141.25 66.79 50.81
C ARG A 353 140.76 66.30 49.44
N GLU A 354 141.32 65.20 48.93
CA GLU A 354 140.91 64.67 47.61
C GLU A 354 139.44 64.23 47.59
N ILE A 355 138.98 63.60 48.67
CA ILE A 355 137.58 63.15 48.77
C ILE A 355 136.63 64.34 48.81
N VAL A 356 136.98 65.38 49.59
CA VAL A 356 136.13 66.58 49.74
C VAL A 356 135.98 67.36 48.42
N HIS A 357 136.96 67.32 47.52
CA HIS A 357 136.86 67.99 46.22
C HIS A 357 136.07 67.21 45.16
N LYS A 358 135.96 65.89 45.28
CA LYS A 358 135.20 65.07 44.33
C LYS A 358 133.70 65.00 44.64
N ALA A 359 133.33 65.23 45.91
CA ALA A 359 131.95 65.42 46.36
C ALA A 359 131.56 66.89 46.24
#